data_AF-A0A6I2LZ21-F1
#
_entry.id   AF-A0A6I2LZ21-F1
#
_cell.length_a   1.000
_cell.length_b   1.000
_cell.length_c   1.000
_cell.angle_alpha   90.00
_cell.angle_beta   90.00
_cell.angle_gamma   90.00
#
_symmetry.space_group_name_H-M   'P 1'
#
loop_
_entity.id
_entity.type
_entity.pdbx_description
1 polymer ?
#
loop_
_entity_poly.entity_id
_entity_poly.type
_entity_poly.pdbx_seq_one_letter_code
_entity_poly.pdbx_strand_id
1 'polypeptide(L)'
;MPMPTLFPVLPFDPVETPISYATRLAAFHTGGRLLPFLHDIGVKPKAFAAGDTEAVERLCAVAGIHSAPVLHNTARTVGKRRSDLRGEELSAEFLSGSDTVFCPLCLAEDDAAANGNPGGRRQRLSWALRVVRTCPQHQIALLRRKRQSEDNRFHELAVRAGARGDPGRARGELRTPACLTAAGLCDDAARGWSWA
;
A
#
# COMPACT_ATOMS: atom_id res chain seq x y z
N MET A 1 8.76 29.98 -17.20
CA MET A 1 7.43 30.07 -16.57
C MET A 1 7.33 28.92 -15.57
N PRO A 2 6.87 29.13 -14.33
CA PRO A 2 6.66 28.02 -13.39
C PRO A 2 5.66 27.04 -13.99
N MET A 3 5.95 25.74 -13.89
CA MET A 3 5.01 24.72 -14.34
C MET A 3 3.75 24.77 -13.46
N PRO A 4 2.54 24.65 -14.03
CA PRO A 4 1.33 24.58 -13.23
C PRO A 4 1.39 23.34 -12.32
N THR A 5 1.15 23.54 -11.03
CA THR A 5 1.10 22.49 -10.02
C THR A 5 -0.34 22.23 -9.61
N LEU A 6 -0.61 21.02 -9.13
CA LEU A 6 -1.92 20.65 -8.61
C LEU A 6 -2.23 21.44 -7.33
N PHE A 7 -3.49 21.87 -7.21
CA PHE A 7 -4.00 22.57 -6.04
C PHE A 7 -5.38 22.00 -5.66
N PRO A 8 -5.67 21.80 -4.36
CA PRO A 8 -4.78 21.96 -3.19
C PRO A 8 -3.61 20.97 -3.14
N VAL A 9 -2.49 21.33 -2.52
CA VAL A 9 -1.34 20.41 -2.38
C VAL A 9 -1.69 19.25 -1.44
N LEU A 10 -1.53 18.02 -1.92
CA LEU A 10 -1.67 16.80 -1.12
C LEU A 10 -0.27 16.29 -0.73
N PRO A 11 0.09 16.25 0.56
CA PRO A 11 1.42 15.82 0.98
C PRO A 11 1.62 14.31 0.81
N PHE A 12 2.86 13.93 0.49
CA PHE A 12 3.33 12.56 0.56
C PHE A 12 3.51 12.12 2.02
N ASP A 13 3.04 10.92 2.34
CA ASP A 13 3.24 10.33 3.66
C ASP A 13 4.47 9.38 3.63
N PRO A 14 5.49 9.56 4.49
CA PRO A 14 6.67 8.69 4.52
C PRO A 14 6.38 7.20 4.76
N VAL A 15 5.19 6.84 5.27
CA VAL A 15 4.81 5.44 5.43
C VAL A 15 4.22 4.83 4.17
N GLU A 16 3.86 5.62 3.15
CA GLU A 16 3.13 5.13 1.97
C GLU A 16 4.04 4.82 0.77
N THR A 17 3.52 4.05 -0.19
CA THR A 17 4.22 3.80 -1.46
C THR A 17 4.03 4.95 -2.46
N PRO A 18 4.93 5.15 -3.44
CA PRO A 18 4.72 6.11 -4.52
C PRO A 18 3.43 5.86 -5.31
N ILE A 19 3.06 4.59 -5.50
CA ILE A 19 1.82 4.19 -6.16
C ILE A 19 0.59 4.58 -5.33
N SER A 20 0.64 4.41 -3.99
CA SER A 20 -0.38 4.91 -3.07
C SER A 20 -0.57 6.40 -3.26
N TYR A 21 0.53 7.15 -3.21
CA TYR A 21 0.50 8.60 -3.33
C TYR A 21 -0.10 9.06 -4.65
N ALA A 22 0.33 8.48 -5.77
CA ALA A 22 -0.21 8.79 -7.09
C ALA A 22 -1.71 8.46 -7.20
N THR A 23 -2.14 7.32 -6.62
CA THR A 23 -3.56 6.94 -6.59
C THR A 23 -4.38 7.94 -5.78
N ARG A 24 -3.85 8.39 -4.65
CA ARG A 24 -4.51 9.40 -3.80
C ARG A 24 -4.61 10.74 -4.51
N LEU A 25 -3.56 11.17 -5.23
CA LEU A 25 -3.59 12.37 -6.06
C LEU A 25 -4.67 12.27 -7.15
N ALA A 26 -4.71 11.17 -7.88
CA ALA A 26 -5.73 10.94 -8.91
C ALA A 26 -7.14 11.04 -8.32
N ALA A 27 -7.41 10.33 -7.23
CA ALA A 27 -8.69 10.35 -6.56
C ALA A 27 -9.05 11.74 -6.01
N PHE A 28 -8.09 12.46 -5.44
CA PHE A 28 -8.30 13.77 -4.83
C PHE A 28 -8.59 14.87 -5.86
N HIS A 29 -7.84 14.92 -6.96
CA HIS A 29 -7.95 16.00 -7.95
C HIS A 29 -8.96 15.73 -9.06
N THR A 30 -9.20 14.47 -9.40
CA THR A 30 -10.06 14.11 -10.55
C THR A 30 -11.27 13.27 -10.15
N GLY A 31 -11.31 12.75 -8.91
CA GLY A 31 -12.26 11.69 -8.53
C GLY A 31 -12.04 10.36 -9.26
N GLY A 32 -10.96 10.27 -10.06
CA GLY A 32 -10.73 9.22 -11.04
C GLY A 32 -9.72 8.17 -10.60
N ARG A 33 -9.28 7.39 -11.60
CA ARG A 33 -8.36 6.26 -11.47
C ARG A 33 -6.94 6.70 -11.77
N LEU A 34 -5.95 5.93 -11.29
CA LEU A 34 -4.54 6.27 -11.47
C LEU A 34 -4.12 6.33 -12.95
N LEU A 35 -4.52 5.36 -13.77
CA LEU A 35 -4.01 5.25 -15.14
C LEU A 35 -4.36 6.48 -15.99
N PRO A 36 -5.63 6.94 -16.12
CA PRO A 36 -5.95 8.18 -16.82
C PRO A 36 -5.18 9.38 -16.27
N PHE A 37 -5.12 9.52 -14.95
CA PHE A 37 -4.40 10.63 -14.31
C PHE A 37 -2.92 10.66 -14.69
N LEU A 38 -2.22 9.52 -14.70
CA LEU A 38 -0.82 9.46 -15.13
C LEU A 38 -0.65 9.91 -16.59
N HIS A 39 -1.58 9.53 -17.47
CA HIS A 39 -1.56 9.97 -18.86
C HIS A 39 -1.76 11.49 -18.97
N ASP A 40 -2.70 12.06 -18.22
CA ASP A 40 -2.98 13.50 -18.22
C ASP A 40 -1.76 14.34 -17.82
N ILE A 41 -0.95 13.83 -16.90
CA ILE A 41 0.26 14.53 -16.41
C ILE A 41 1.53 14.17 -17.19
N GLY A 42 1.42 13.31 -18.22
CA GLY A 42 2.51 12.90 -19.09
C GLY A 42 3.45 11.86 -18.46
N VAL A 43 3.01 11.10 -17.47
CA VAL A 43 3.76 10.02 -16.83
C VAL A 43 3.41 8.67 -17.46
N LYS A 44 4.41 7.95 -17.97
CA LYS A 44 4.21 6.60 -18.55
C LYS A 44 3.90 5.60 -17.43
N PRO A 45 2.71 4.94 -17.39
CA PRO A 45 2.33 4.10 -16.26
C PRO A 45 3.25 2.90 -16.04
N LYS A 46 3.79 2.31 -17.11
CA LYS A 46 4.75 1.20 -17.02
C LYS A 46 6.09 1.64 -16.40
N ALA A 47 6.57 2.83 -16.74
CA ALA A 47 7.80 3.39 -16.17
C ALA A 47 7.60 3.72 -14.69
N PHE A 48 6.48 4.36 -14.37
CA PHE A 48 6.11 4.66 -12.98
C PHE A 48 5.98 3.40 -12.11
N ALA A 49 5.30 2.36 -12.61
CA ALA A 49 5.20 1.08 -11.91
C ALA A 49 6.54 0.34 -11.75
N ALA A 50 7.49 0.60 -12.66
CA ALA A 50 8.85 0.07 -12.56
C ALA A 50 9.75 0.88 -11.63
N GLY A 51 9.25 1.98 -11.04
CA GLY A 51 10.02 2.87 -10.17
C GLY A 51 11.05 3.71 -10.91
N ASP A 52 10.77 4.04 -12.18
CA ASP A 52 11.61 4.93 -12.98
C ASP A 52 11.71 6.32 -12.34
N THR A 53 12.94 6.82 -12.19
CA THR A 53 13.24 8.06 -11.47
C THR A 53 12.57 9.27 -12.13
N GLU A 54 12.67 9.41 -13.45
CA GLU A 54 12.07 10.54 -14.17
C GLU A 54 10.54 10.54 -14.06
N ALA A 55 9.92 9.36 -14.13
CA ALA A 55 8.48 9.21 -13.94
C ALA A 55 8.03 9.65 -12.53
N VAL A 56 8.78 9.30 -11.49
CA VAL A 56 8.48 9.72 -10.10
C VAL A 56 8.71 11.22 -9.91
N GLU A 57 9.82 11.75 -10.43
CA GLU A 57 10.12 13.18 -10.36
C GLU A 57 9.08 14.02 -11.10
N ARG A 58 8.61 13.57 -12.26
CA ARG A 58 7.52 14.22 -13.00
C ARG A 58 6.23 14.27 -12.19
N LEU A 59 5.85 13.18 -11.53
CA LEU A 59 4.69 13.17 -10.62
C LEU A 59 4.88 14.21 -9.51
N CYS A 60 6.05 14.25 -8.87
CA CYS A 60 6.34 15.18 -7.77
C CYS A 60 6.33 16.64 -8.22
N ALA A 61 6.88 16.92 -9.41
CA ALA A 61 6.86 18.25 -10.02
C ALA A 61 5.43 18.75 -10.24
N VAL A 62 4.55 17.89 -10.78
CA VAL A 62 3.14 18.23 -10.99
C VAL A 62 2.38 18.36 -9.66
N ALA A 63 2.71 17.53 -8.66
CA ALA A 63 2.13 17.62 -7.33
C ALA A 63 2.67 18.80 -6.48
N GLY A 64 3.70 19.50 -6.96
CA GLY A 64 4.32 20.62 -6.25
C GLY A 64 5.07 20.21 -4.98
N ILE A 65 5.65 19.00 -4.93
CA ILE A 65 6.40 18.49 -3.77
C ILE A 65 7.84 18.10 -4.13
N HIS A 66 8.71 18.02 -3.13
CA HIS A 66 10.06 17.46 -3.30
C HIS A 66 10.01 15.96 -3.59
N SER A 67 10.81 15.51 -4.56
CA SER A 67 10.83 14.10 -4.99
C SER A 67 11.58 13.17 -4.05
N ALA A 68 12.54 13.67 -3.27
CA ALA A 68 13.44 12.84 -2.46
C ALA A 68 12.71 11.87 -1.50
N PRO A 69 11.67 12.27 -0.75
CA PRO A 69 10.92 11.33 0.10
C PRO A 69 10.18 10.25 -0.69
N VAL A 70 9.67 10.59 -1.88
CA VAL A 70 8.94 9.66 -2.75
C VAL A 70 9.91 8.66 -3.39
N LEU A 71 11.05 9.14 -3.89
CA LEU A 71 12.13 8.32 -4.41
C LEU A 71 12.68 7.36 -3.35
N HIS A 72 12.80 7.82 -2.10
CA HIS A 72 13.21 6.97 -0.97
C HIS A 72 12.24 5.80 -0.71
N ASN A 73 10.98 5.89 -1.12
CA ASN A 73 10.00 4.80 -1.00
C ASN A 73 9.75 4.07 -2.33
N THR A 74 10.51 4.39 -3.37
CA THR A 74 10.34 3.79 -4.70
C THR A 74 11.15 2.51 -4.82
N ALA A 75 10.46 1.39 -5.07
CA ALA A 75 11.10 0.15 -5.48
C ALA A 75 11.39 0.22 -6.99
N ARG A 76 12.65 0.41 -7.36
CA ARG A 76 13.10 0.60 -8.74
C ARG A 76 13.53 -0.73 -9.35
N THR A 77 13.01 -1.08 -10.51
CA THR A 77 13.41 -2.30 -11.22
C THR A 77 14.84 -2.16 -11.74
N VAL A 78 15.76 -3.01 -11.28
CA VAL A 78 17.19 -3.01 -11.69
C VAL A 78 17.58 -4.23 -12.51
N GLY A 79 16.64 -5.15 -12.74
CA GLY A 79 16.87 -6.33 -13.58
C GLY A 79 15.66 -7.24 -13.64
N LYS A 80 15.83 -8.42 -14.24
CA LYS A 80 14.77 -9.43 -14.32
C LYS A 80 14.43 -9.93 -12.92
N ARG A 81 13.22 -9.62 -12.43
CA ARG A 81 12.72 -10.00 -11.10
C ARG A 81 13.58 -9.45 -9.94
N ARG A 82 14.23 -8.30 -10.12
CA ARG A 82 15.03 -7.65 -9.07
C ARG A 82 14.71 -6.17 -9.01
N SER A 83 14.56 -5.67 -7.78
CA SER A 83 14.27 -4.27 -7.51
C SER A 83 15.22 -3.73 -6.45
N ASP A 84 15.71 -2.52 -6.64
CA ASP A 84 16.42 -1.74 -5.66
C ASP A 84 15.41 -0.94 -4.84
N LEU A 85 15.45 -1.10 -3.52
CA LEU A 85 14.65 -0.32 -2.58
C LEU A 85 15.60 0.23 -1.52
N ARG A 86 15.81 1.55 -1.52
CA ARG A 86 16.69 2.25 -0.57
C ARG A 86 18.14 1.76 -0.59
N GLY A 87 18.65 1.36 -1.75
CA GLY A 87 20.01 0.83 -1.91
C GLY A 87 20.12 -0.68 -1.70
N GLU A 88 19.05 -1.34 -1.27
CA GLU A 88 19.01 -2.78 -1.07
C GLU A 88 18.38 -3.49 -2.27
N GLU A 89 19.10 -4.45 -2.85
CA GLU A 89 18.58 -5.27 -3.95
C GLU A 89 17.69 -6.40 -3.41
N LEU A 90 16.41 -6.34 -3.77
CA LEU A 90 15.39 -7.29 -3.41
C LEU A 90 14.97 -8.13 -4.61
N SER A 91 14.87 -9.44 -4.42
CA SER A 91 14.22 -10.31 -5.40
C SER A 91 12.71 -10.08 -5.40
N ALA A 92 12.05 -10.34 -6.54
CA ALA A 92 10.61 -10.15 -6.68
C ALA A 92 9.77 -10.96 -5.67
N GLU A 93 10.33 -12.06 -5.14
CA GLU A 93 9.71 -12.91 -4.12
C GLU A 93 9.56 -12.18 -2.78
N PHE A 94 10.41 -11.20 -2.47
CA PHE A 94 10.29 -10.37 -1.27
C PHE A 94 9.19 -9.32 -1.37
N LEU A 95 8.65 -9.07 -2.56
CA LEU A 95 7.58 -8.11 -2.77
C LEU A 95 6.22 -8.81 -2.88
N SER A 96 5.15 -8.09 -2.54
CA SER A 96 3.77 -8.54 -2.71
C SER A 96 3.38 -8.70 -4.19
N GLY A 97 4.21 -8.20 -5.11
CA GLY A 97 3.98 -8.29 -6.55
C GLY A 97 2.72 -7.52 -6.91
N SER A 98 1.74 -8.19 -7.50
CA SER A 98 0.45 -7.58 -7.89
C SER A 98 -0.67 -7.74 -6.85
N ASP A 99 -0.39 -8.40 -5.73
CA ASP A 99 -1.37 -8.56 -4.66
C ASP A 99 -1.53 -7.24 -3.93
N THR A 100 -2.78 -6.84 -3.69
CA THR A 100 -3.05 -5.71 -2.81
C THR A 100 -3.17 -6.21 -1.39
N VAL A 101 -2.23 -5.76 -0.58
CA VAL A 101 -2.06 -6.15 0.81
C VAL A 101 -2.39 -4.95 1.69
N PHE A 102 -3.22 -5.14 2.71
CA PHE A 102 -3.62 -4.06 3.59
C PHE A 102 -4.07 -4.53 4.97
N CYS A 103 -3.97 -3.65 5.95
CA CYS A 103 -4.64 -3.80 7.24
C CYS A 103 -6.01 -3.11 7.18
N PRO A 104 -7.12 -3.80 7.47
CA PRO A 104 -8.45 -3.19 7.42
C PRO A 104 -8.65 -2.09 8.47
N LEU A 105 -8.04 -2.21 9.65
CA LEU A 105 -8.17 -1.20 10.72
C LEU A 105 -7.44 0.10 10.36
N CYS A 106 -6.23 -0.02 9.82
CA CYS A 106 -5.49 1.10 9.24
C CYS A 106 -6.28 1.83 8.13
N LEU A 107 -7.04 1.11 7.31
CA LEU A 107 -7.88 1.74 6.28
C LEU A 107 -9.11 2.42 6.88
N ALA A 108 -9.69 1.87 7.94
CA ALA A 108 -10.80 2.51 8.65
C ALA A 108 -10.36 3.82 9.33
N GLU A 109 -9.15 3.84 9.91
CA GLU A 109 -8.53 5.06 10.45
C GLU A 109 -8.27 6.10 9.35
N ASP A 110 -7.73 5.67 8.21
CA ASP A 110 -7.54 6.55 7.04
C ASP A 110 -8.87 7.15 6.58
N ASP A 111 -9.93 6.32 6.46
CA ASP A 111 -11.26 6.77 6.03
C ASP A 111 -11.86 7.78 7.03
N ALA A 112 -11.70 7.53 8.34
CA ALA A 112 -12.17 8.44 9.39
C ALA A 112 -11.43 9.78 9.34
N ALA A 113 -10.10 9.77 9.18
CA ALA A 113 -9.29 10.98 9.07
C ALA A 113 -9.55 11.76 7.77
N ALA A 114 -9.92 11.07 6.70
CA ALA A 114 -10.16 11.67 5.40
C ALA A 114 -11.48 12.43 5.29
N ASN A 115 -12.41 12.25 6.23
CA ASN A 115 -13.70 12.96 6.28
C ASN A 115 -14.48 12.90 4.95
N GLY A 116 -14.48 11.73 4.30
CA GLY A 116 -15.14 11.51 3.00
C GLY A 116 -14.29 11.79 1.77
N ASN A 117 -13.05 12.27 1.92
CA ASN A 117 -12.12 12.46 0.80
C ASN A 117 -11.76 11.11 0.15
N PRO A 118 -11.99 10.93 -1.16
CA PRO A 118 -11.75 9.65 -1.83
C PRO A 118 -10.27 9.22 -1.82
N GLY A 119 -9.32 10.15 -1.70
CA GLY A 119 -7.88 9.95 -1.59
C GLY A 119 -7.34 9.76 -0.17
N GLY A 120 -8.19 9.38 0.79
CA GLY A 120 -7.81 9.17 2.19
C GLY A 120 -6.94 7.95 2.48
N ARG A 121 -7.24 6.83 1.80
CA ARG A 121 -6.62 5.52 2.06
C ARG A 121 -5.17 5.47 1.57
N ARG A 122 -4.25 5.05 2.44
CA ARG A 122 -2.83 4.89 2.13
C ARG A 122 -2.42 3.43 2.08
N GLN A 123 -1.70 3.03 1.04
CA GLN A 123 -1.00 1.74 1.04
C GLN A 123 0.37 1.93 1.68
N ARG A 124 0.58 1.29 2.83
CA ARG A 124 1.85 1.40 3.55
C ARG A 124 2.95 0.64 2.81
N LEU A 125 4.16 1.18 2.80
CA LEU A 125 5.33 0.58 2.18
C LEU A 125 5.66 -0.79 2.78
N SER A 126 5.54 -0.93 4.09
CA SER A 126 5.81 -2.21 4.78
C SER A 126 4.90 -3.34 4.27
N TRP A 127 3.69 -3.05 3.83
CA TRP A 127 2.77 -4.05 3.27
C TRP A 127 3.20 -4.56 1.90
N ALA A 128 4.04 -3.80 1.18
CA ALA A 128 4.63 -4.25 -0.08
C ALA A 128 5.68 -5.35 0.14
N LEU A 129 6.22 -5.49 1.35
CA LEU A 129 7.16 -6.55 1.70
C LEU A 129 6.40 -7.83 2.07
N ARG A 130 6.63 -8.92 1.35
CA ARG A 130 5.92 -10.21 1.51
C ARG A 130 6.12 -10.80 2.91
N VAL A 131 7.29 -10.57 3.52
CA VAL A 131 7.64 -11.03 4.86
C VAL A 131 6.76 -10.41 5.95
N VAL A 132 6.25 -9.20 5.71
CA VAL A 132 5.31 -8.55 6.63
C VAL A 132 3.94 -9.20 6.46
N ARG A 133 3.59 -10.06 7.42
CA ARG A 133 2.32 -10.79 7.44
C ARG A 133 1.30 -10.22 8.43
N THR A 134 1.77 -9.40 9.35
CA THR A 134 0.98 -8.80 10.44
C THR A 134 1.14 -7.29 10.39
N CYS A 135 0.05 -6.55 10.61
CA CYS A 135 0.11 -5.09 10.75
C CYS A 135 0.92 -4.72 11.99
N PRO A 136 1.99 -3.91 11.88
CA PRO A 136 2.77 -3.51 13.06
C PRO A 136 1.99 -2.59 14.01
N GLN A 137 0.97 -1.89 13.53
CA GLN A 137 0.16 -0.99 14.36
C GLN A 137 -0.97 -1.73 15.10
N HIS A 138 -1.68 -2.63 14.42
CA HIS A 138 -2.87 -3.29 14.97
C HIS A 138 -2.67 -4.75 15.36
N GLN A 139 -1.50 -5.33 15.06
CA GLN A 139 -1.13 -6.70 15.40
C GLN A 139 -2.09 -7.78 14.87
N ILE A 140 -2.76 -7.50 13.74
CA ILE A 140 -3.62 -8.45 13.02
C ILE A 140 -3.00 -8.88 11.71
N ALA A 141 -3.40 -10.05 11.20
CA ALA A 141 -2.99 -10.52 9.89
C ALA A 141 -3.39 -9.52 8.78
N LEU A 142 -2.46 -9.24 7.86
CA LEU A 142 -2.75 -8.42 6.68
C LEU A 142 -3.62 -9.19 5.69
N LEU A 143 -4.68 -8.55 5.21
CA LEU A 143 -5.53 -9.10 4.16
C LEU A 143 -4.83 -8.99 2.81
N ARG A 144 -4.97 -10.03 1.98
CA ARG A 144 -4.37 -10.09 0.63
C ARG A 144 -5.45 -10.34 -0.41
N ARG A 145 -5.58 -9.41 -1.35
CA ARG A 145 -6.47 -9.58 -2.52
C ARG A 145 -5.63 -9.82 -3.75
N LYS A 146 -5.81 -10.98 -4.39
CA LYS A 146 -5.11 -11.37 -5.62
C LYS A 146 -5.45 -10.42 -6.77
N ARG A 147 -4.53 -10.31 -7.73
CA ARG A 147 -4.76 -9.59 -9.00
C ARG A 147 -5.88 -10.27 -9.78
N GLN A 148 -6.89 -9.50 -10.20
CA GLN A 148 -8.01 -10.00 -11.02
C GLN A 148 -7.86 -9.67 -12.52
N SER A 149 -7.13 -8.62 -12.89
CA SER A 149 -6.90 -8.20 -14.29
C SER A 149 -5.57 -7.46 -14.45
N GLU A 150 -5.12 -7.19 -15.68
CA GLU A 150 -3.86 -6.46 -15.95
C GLU A 150 -3.87 -5.01 -15.44
N ASP A 151 -5.04 -4.35 -15.46
CA ASP A 151 -5.26 -3.00 -14.93
C ASP A 151 -5.04 -2.89 -13.42
N ASN A 152 -4.88 -4.03 -12.74
CA ASN A 152 -4.86 -4.13 -11.30
C ASN A 152 -3.43 -4.10 -10.72
N ARG A 153 -2.47 -3.55 -11.47
CA ARG A 153 -1.05 -3.39 -11.07
C ARG A 153 -0.80 -2.25 -10.09
N PHE A 154 -1.74 -1.31 -9.96
CA PHE A 154 -1.55 -0.08 -9.19
C PHE A 154 -2.11 -0.14 -7.77
N HIS A 155 -2.50 -1.31 -7.28
CA HIS A 155 -2.91 -1.52 -5.89
C HIS A 155 -3.98 -0.54 -5.36
N GLU A 156 -4.83 0.01 -6.22
CA GLU A 156 -5.73 1.11 -5.88
C GLU A 156 -6.72 0.73 -4.77
N LEU A 157 -6.42 1.12 -3.53
CA LEU A 157 -7.17 0.69 -2.33
C LEU A 157 -8.63 1.14 -2.34
N ALA A 158 -8.91 2.31 -2.93
CA ALA A 158 -10.28 2.80 -3.10
C ALA A 158 -11.16 1.84 -3.91
N VAL A 159 -10.56 1.11 -4.87
CA VAL A 159 -11.24 0.11 -5.69
C VAL A 159 -11.17 -1.27 -5.06
N ARG A 160 -10.02 -1.62 -4.47
CA ARG A 160 -9.71 -2.99 -4.09
C ARG A 160 -10.06 -3.36 -2.67
N ALA A 161 -10.12 -2.44 -1.71
CA ALA A 161 -10.31 -2.79 -0.29
C ALA A 161 -11.78 -2.95 0.12
N GLY A 162 -12.74 -2.69 -0.77
CA GLY A 162 -14.17 -2.72 -0.46
C GLY A 162 -14.71 -1.36 0.02
N ALA A 163 -16.02 -1.30 0.33
CA ALA A 163 -16.71 -0.07 0.70
C ALA A 163 -16.07 0.62 1.93
N ARG A 164 -16.20 1.96 1.99
CA ARG A 164 -15.75 2.76 3.13
C ARG A 164 -16.67 2.54 4.32
N GLY A 165 -16.11 2.49 5.53
CA GLY A 165 -16.89 2.44 6.77
C GLY A 165 -17.47 1.09 7.19
N ASP A 166 -17.06 -0.04 6.60
CA ASP A 166 -17.46 -1.38 7.06
C ASP A 166 -16.31 -2.16 7.70
N PRO A 167 -15.97 -1.91 8.97
CA PRO A 167 -15.03 -2.75 9.72
C PRO A 167 -15.61 -4.14 10.05
N GLY A 168 -16.93 -4.33 9.94
CA GLY A 168 -17.64 -5.57 10.26
C GLY A 168 -17.33 -6.69 9.26
N ARG A 169 -17.27 -6.38 7.96
CA ARG A 169 -16.86 -7.34 6.93
C ARG A 169 -15.38 -7.73 7.03
N ALA A 170 -14.53 -6.81 7.49
CA ALA A 170 -13.12 -7.10 7.76
C ALA A 170 -12.90 -8.01 8.97
N ARG A 171 -13.71 -7.88 10.04
CA ARG A 171 -13.69 -8.83 11.17
C ARG A 171 -14.21 -10.21 10.80
N GLY A 172 -15.17 -10.33 9.88
CA GLY A 172 -15.63 -11.61 9.34
C GLY A 172 -14.59 -12.32 8.46
N GLU A 173 -13.71 -11.56 7.79
CA GLU A 173 -12.61 -12.08 6.96
C GLU A 173 -11.35 -12.45 7.78
N LEU A 174 -11.23 -11.96 9.02
CA LEU A 174 -10.29 -12.47 10.03
C LEU A 174 -10.77 -13.83 10.57
N ARG A 175 -11.01 -14.80 9.67
CA ARG A 175 -11.08 -16.19 10.12
C ARG A 175 -9.70 -16.55 10.67
N THR A 176 -9.69 -17.02 11.90
CA THR A 176 -8.56 -17.61 12.60
C THR A 176 -7.74 -18.44 11.62
N PRO A 177 -6.41 -18.27 11.53
CA PRO A 177 -5.63 -19.23 10.78
C PRO A 177 -5.87 -20.61 11.41
N ALA A 178 -6.15 -21.61 10.56
CA ALA A 178 -6.47 -22.98 10.94
C ALA A 178 -5.34 -23.70 11.73
N CYS A 179 -4.28 -22.99 12.14
CA CYS A 179 -3.21 -23.51 12.99
C CYS A 179 -3.55 -23.52 14.49
N LEU A 180 -4.68 -22.96 14.93
CA LEU A 180 -5.10 -23.02 16.36
C LEU A 180 -6.09 -24.15 16.68
N THR A 181 -6.53 -24.96 15.71
CA THR A 181 -7.42 -26.11 15.95
C THR A 181 -6.74 -27.47 15.80
N ALA A 182 -5.44 -27.52 15.50
CA ALA A 182 -4.65 -28.75 15.40
C ALA A 182 -3.68 -28.92 16.58
N ALA A 183 -4.17 -28.67 17.79
CA ALA A 183 -3.53 -29.12 19.03
C ALA A 183 -4.59 -29.78 19.92
N GLY A 184 -5.22 -30.83 19.40
CA GLY A 184 -5.82 -31.84 20.25
C GLY A 184 -4.70 -32.69 20.82
N LEU A 185 -4.20 -32.34 22.00
CA LEU A 185 -3.42 -33.21 22.89
C LEU A 185 -3.53 -32.65 24.32
N CYS A 186 -4.50 -33.25 25.02
CA CYS A 186 -4.54 -33.58 26.44
C CYS A 186 -4.43 -32.48 27.51
N ASP A 187 -5.51 -32.39 28.29
CA ASP A 187 -5.49 -32.13 29.72
C ASP A 187 -4.28 -32.79 30.40
N ASP A 188 -3.47 -32.02 31.11
CA ASP A 188 -3.15 -32.32 32.52
C ASP A 188 -2.33 -31.22 33.19
N ALA A 189 -2.62 -31.06 34.48
CA ALA A 189 -1.78 -30.44 35.51
C ALA A 189 -1.53 -28.91 35.44
N ALA A 190 -2.49 -28.20 36.04
CA ALA A 190 -2.13 -27.14 36.99
C ALA A 190 -1.06 -27.65 37.98
N ARG A 191 0.12 -27.00 38.01
CA ARG A 191 1.05 -26.92 39.18
C ARG A 191 2.36 -26.19 38.80
N GLY A 192 2.43 -24.90 39.16
CA GLY A 192 3.67 -24.09 39.28
C GLY A 192 4.48 -23.93 37.97
N TRP A 193 5.25 -22.89 37.76
CA TRP A 193 6.43 -22.54 38.54
C TRP A 193 6.67 -21.02 38.51
N SER A 194 7.18 -20.52 39.63
CA SER A 194 7.63 -19.14 39.83
C SER A 194 8.92 -18.86 39.06
N TRP A 195 9.13 -17.59 38.71
CA TRP A 195 10.42 -17.09 38.23
C TRP A 195 11.37 -16.84 39.42
N ALA A 196 12.34 -17.74 39.62
CA ALA A 196 13.65 -17.51 40.24
C ALA A 196 14.53 -18.74 39.98
#